data_AF-A0A953M923-F1
#
_entry.id   AF-A0A953M923-F1
#
_cell.length_a   1.000
_cell.length_b   1.000
_cell.length_c   1.000
_cell.angle_alpha   90.00
_cell.angle_beta   90.00
_cell.angle_gamma   90.00
#
_symmetry.space_group_name_H-M   'P 1'
#
loop_
_entity.id
_entity.type
_entity.pdbx_description
1 polymer ?
#
loop_
_entity_poly.entity_id
_entity_poly.type
_entity_poly.pdbx_seq_one_letter_code
_entity_poly.pdbx_strand_id
1 'polypeptide(L)'
;MKMILGWLIWVCVGFGAISAVTAYFTPTDLDPELYRSDSPGKSGENGYMLTSSPAGPMMPQGGATEPQWPEGTELTPGVLTAMAAIQDDGDPLVKRVHVPEFSWNRWSHKWWFIGSVVALTLCGLGQRALSNGGVVKKGAADPVDSLDHAVAELIALRDELPVIRSDRDRLHAIVERVGELQQTHLANFAEAREVLVARHGMGHFAEIMDAFAGAERKINRAWSAAADGVLGESIDNLELGVPMLEEARRRLG
;
A
#
# COMPACT_ATOMS: atom_id res chain seq x y z
N MET A 1 6.95 -3.49 18.06
CA MET A 1 7.33 -2.50 17.02
C MET A 1 6.40 -2.52 15.80
N LYS A 2 6.16 -3.68 15.15
CA LYS A 2 5.27 -3.78 13.98
C LYS A 2 3.85 -3.23 14.18
N MET A 3 3.22 -3.50 15.34
CA MET A 3 1.88 -2.96 15.65
C MET A 3 1.85 -1.42 15.75
N ILE A 4 2.88 -0.81 16.37
CA ILE A 4 2.94 0.65 16.54
C ILE A 4 3.07 1.33 15.18
N LEU A 5 3.91 0.79 14.31
CA LEU A 5 4.12 1.31 12.96
C LEU A 5 2.89 1.12 12.06
N GLY A 6 2.20 -0.02 12.18
CA GLY A 6 0.92 -0.24 11.52
C GLY A 6 -0.16 0.75 11.97
N TRP A 7 -0.25 1.02 13.28
CA TRP A 7 -1.18 2.01 13.82
C TRP A 7 -0.86 3.43 13.33
N LEU A 8 0.42 3.80 13.27
CA LEU A 8 0.87 5.09 12.77
C LEU A 8 0.47 5.32 11.30
N ILE A 9 0.56 4.29 10.45
CA ILE A 9 0.10 4.37 9.05
C ILE A 9 -1.40 4.69 9.00
N TRP A 10 -2.22 4.00 9.79
CA TRP A 10 -3.66 4.26 9.85
C TRP A 10 -3.99 5.68 10.31
N VAL A 11 -3.23 6.21 11.29
CA VAL A 11 -3.37 7.60 11.72
C VAL A 11 -3.02 8.56 10.59
N CYS A 12 -1.89 8.36 9.88
CA CYS A 12 -1.51 9.19 8.74
C CYS A 12 -2.56 9.17 7.63
N VAL A 13 -3.11 8.00 7.29
CA VAL A 13 -4.18 7.86 6.31
C VAL A 13 -5.42 8.62 6.75
N GLY A 14 -5.84 8.48 8.02
CA GLY A 14 -7.00 9.18 8.56
C GLY A 14 -6.85 10.70 8.48
N PHE A 15 -5.70 11.25 8.92
CA PHE A 15 -5.44 12.69 8.83
C PHE A 15 -5.36 13.19 7.38
N GLY A 16 -4.74 12.42 6.48
CA GLY A 16 -4.68 12.73 5.05
C GLY A 16 -6.07 12.78 4.41
N ALA A 17 -6.91 11.79 4.70
CA ALA A 17 -8.29 11.73 4.20
C ALA A 17 -9.14 12.89 4.72
N ILE A 18 -9.11 13.17 6.02
CA ILE A 18 -9.83 14.31 6.61
C ILE A 18 -9.37 15.63 5.97
N SER A 19 -8.07 15.81 5.79
CA SER A 19 -7.52 17.00 5.15
C SER A 19 -7.99 17.13 3.70
N ALA A 20 -8.02 16.02 2.95
CA ALA A 20 -8.45 15.99 1.55
C ALA A 20 -9.95 16.35 1.39
N VAL A 21 -10.82 15.93 2.30
CA VAL A 21 -12.25 16.29 2.26
C VAL A 21 -12.45 17.81 2.41
N THR A 22 -11.54 18.50 3.11
CA THR A 22 -11.62 19.97 3.27
C THR A 22 -11.14 20.76 2.05
N ALA A 23 -10.66 20.10 0.99
CA ALA A 23 -10.07 20.77 -0.18
C ALA A 23 -11.04 21.70 -0.94
N TYR A 24 -12.34 21.43 -0.83
CA TYR A 24 -13.40 22.23 -1.45
C TYR A 24 -14.13 23.16 -0.47
N PHE A 25 -13.78 23.12 0.82
CA PHE A 25 -14.34 23.99 1.84
C PHE A 25 -13.38 25.16 2.11
N THR A 26 -13.66 26.30 1.47
CA THR A 26 -12.78 27.47 1.50
C THR A 26 -13.19 28.43 2.62
N PRO A 27 -12.25 28.96 3.42
CA PRO A 27 -12.51 30.01 4.41
C PRO A 27 -13.00 31.32 3.79
N THR A 28 -14.08 31.90 4.34
CA THR A 28 -14.72 33.12 3.81
C THR A 28 -13.90 34.40 4.00
N ASP A 29 -12.84 34.35 4.81
CA ASP A 29 -11.94 35.46 5.15
C ASP A 29 -10.70 35.56 4.23
N LEU A 30 -10.60 34.70 3.22
CA LEU A 30 -9.53 34.78 2.21
C LEU A 30 -9.68 35.99 1.29
N ASP A 31 -8.57 36.38 0.65
CA ASP A 31 -8.55 37.38 -0.42
C ASP A 31 -9.60 37.03 -1.50
N PRO A 32 -10.56 37.92 -1.79
CA PRO A 32 -11.60 37.70 -2.80
C PRO A 32 -11.05 37.31 -4.18
N GLU A 33 -9.85 37.75 -4.55
CA GLU A 33 -9.25 37.38 -5.83
C GLU A 33 -8.98 35.88 -5.96
N LEU A 34 -8.82 35.17 -4.83
CA LEU A 34 -8.71 33.72 -4.81
C LEU A 34 -10.03 33.02 -5.18
N TYR A 35 -11.15 33.73 -5.25
CA TYR A 35 -12.46 33.21 -5.63
C TYR A 35 -12.81 33.35 -7.11
N ARG A 36 -11.91 33.94 -7.93
CA ARG A 36 -12.10 33.99 -9.38
C ARG A 36 -12.02 32.61 -10.02
N SER A 37 -12.80 32.40 -11.07
CA SER A 37 -12.73 31.22 -11.92
C SER A 37 -13.12 31.55 -13.36
N ASP A 38 -12.31 31.07 -14.29
CA ASP A 38 -12.57 31.16 -15.73
C ASP A 38 -13.33 29.92 -16.26
N SER A 39 -13.72 29.01 -15.36
CA SER A 39 -14.36 27.74 -15.74
C SER A 39 -15.82 27.95 -16.13
N PRO A 40 -16.23 27.56 -17.37
CA PRO A 40 -17.62 27.70 -17.81
C PRO A 40 -18.59 26.97 -16.89
N GLY A 41 -19.66 27.66 -16.46
CA GLY A 41 -20.70 27.10 -15.59
C GLY A 41 -20.31 26.96 -14.10
N LYS A 42 -19.12 27.40 -13.71
CA LYS A 42 -18.67 27.43 -12.30
C LYS A 42 -18.47 28.85 -11.76
N SER A 43 -18.47 29.84 -12.63
CA SER A 43 -18.44 31.26 -12.28
C SER A 43 -19.70 31.98 -12.73
N GLY A 44 -20.05 33.05 -12.00
CA GLY A 44 -21.14 33.95 -12.35
C GLY A 44 -20.70 35.04 -13.32
N GLU A 45 -21.58 36.01 -13.53
CA GLU A 45 -21.37 37.10 -14.49
C GLU A 45 -20.17 37.99 -14.15
N ASN A 46 -19.78 38.04 -12.87
CA ASN A 46 -18.66 38.85 -12.38
C ASN A 46 -17.32 38.07 -12.39
N GLY A 47 -17.33 36.81 -12.86
CA GLY A 47 -16.14 35.94 -12.92
C GLY A 47 -15.75 35.33 -11.57
N TYR A 48 -16.61 35.42 -10.56
CA TYR A 48 -16.39 34.76 -9.26
C TYR A 48 -17.09 33.42 -9.21
N MET A 49 -16.54 32.48 -8.44
CA MET A 49 -17.11 31.13 -8.31
C MET A 49 -18.51 31.16 -7.70
N LEU A 50 -19.35 30.23 -8.15
CA LEU A 50 -20.66 29.94 -7.59
C LEU A 50 -20.52 28.97 -6.41
N THR A 51 -21.31 29.15 -5.35
CA THR A 51 -21.38 28.17 -4.25
C THR A 51 -21.92 26.82 -4.75
N SER A 52 -21.28 25.73 -4.34
CA SER A 52 -21.72 24.36 -4.68
C SER A 52 -22.69 23.77 -3.65
N SER A 53 -22.98 24.50 -2.58
CA SER A 53 -23.94 24.12 -1.56
C SER A 53 -24.48 25.39 -0.89
N PRO A 54 -25.70 25.36 -0.32
CA PRO A 54 -26.24 26.51 0.38
C PRO A 54 -25.42 26.88 1.63
N ALA A 55 -25.41 28.17 1.97
CA ALA A 55 -24.67 28.71 3.10
C ALA A 55 -25.49 29.76 3.88
N GLY A 56 -25.12 29.95 5.14
CA GLY A 56 -25.72 30.97 6.00
C GLY A 56 -26.93 30.51 6.81
N PRO A 57 -27.48 31.42 7.63
CA PRO A 57 -28.66 31.15 8.43
C PRO A 57 -29.88 31.00 7.53
N MET A 58 -30.87 30.29 8.05
CA MET A 58 -32.16 30.09 7.41
C MET A 58 -33.02 31.34 7.62
N MET A 59 -33.38 32.02 6.53
CA MET A 59 -34.16 33.27 6.55
C MET A 59 -35.54 33.04 5.94
N PRO A 60 -36.62 33.62 6.51
CA PRO A 60 -37.94 33.58 5.90
C PRO A 60 -37.94 34.46 4.64
N GLN A 61 -38.07 33.84 3.46
CA GLN A 61 -38.09 34.50 2.17
C GLN A 61 -39.27 33.96 1.34
N GLY A 62 -40.18 34.84 0.91
CA GLY A 62 -41.30 34.46 0.05
C GLY A 62 -42.30 33.45 0.66
N GLY A 63 -42.36 33.31 1.98
CA GLY A 63 -43.23 32.35 2.67
C GLY A 63 -42.61 30.96 2.89
N ALA A 64 -41.37 30.75 2.45
CA ALA A 64 -40.55 29.58 2.77
C ALA A 64 -39.36 30.00 3.64
N THR A 65 -38.73 29.04 4.31
CA THR A 65 -37.47 29.26 5.02
C THR A 65 -36.34 28.77 4.11
N GLU A 66 -35.55 29.71 3.59
CA GLU A 66 -34.46 29.43 2.65
C GLU A 66 -33.12 29.88 3.23
N PRO A 67 -32.00 29.22 2.89
CA PRO A 67 -30.68 29.67 3.29
C PRO A 67 -30.38 31.04 2.67
N GLN A 68 -29.82 31.94 3.47
CA GLN A 68 -29.52 33.31 3.04
C GLN A 68 -28.70 33.38 1.75
N TRP A 69 -27.82 32.40 1.53
CA TRP A 69 -27.11 32.22 0.27
C TRP A 69 -27.40 30.82 -0.29
N PRO A 70 -28.33 30.69 -1.25
CA PRO A 70 -28.64 29.41 -1.86
C PRO A 70 -27.46 28.87 -2.67
N GLU A 71 -27.55 27.60 -3.08
CA GLU A 71 -26.63 27.02 -4.06
C GLU A 71 -26.63 27.86 -5.34
N GLY A 72 -25.44 28.05 -5.94
CA GLY A 72 -25.29 28.90 -7.11
C GLY A 72 -25.10 30.40 -6.80
N THR A 73 -24.94 30.77 -5.53
CA THR A 73 -24.63 32.17 -5.17
C THR A 73 -23.22 32.53 -5.61
N GLU A 74 -23.05 33.63 -6.34
CA GLU A 74 -21.73 34.12 -6.75
C GLU A 74 -20.95 34.75 -5.58
N LEU A 75 -19.73 34.26 -5.33
CA LEU A 75 -18.86 34.66 -4.23
C LEU A 75 -18.10 35.96 -4.50
N THR A 76 -18.84 37.04 -4.79
CA THR A 76 -18.27 38.38 -4.97
C THR A 76 -17.69 38.93 -3.66
N PRO A 77 -16.80 39.95 -3.70
CA PRO A 77 -16.23 40.56 -2.49
C PRO A 77 -17.30 41.06 -1.51
N GLY A 78 -18.41 41.60 -2.03
CA GLY A 78 -19.54 42.06 -1.21
C GLY A 78 -20.27 40.91 -0.51
N VAL A 79 -20.46 39.78 -1.20
CA VAL A 79 -21.07 38.58 -0.61
C VAL A 79 -20.17 37.96 0.45
N LEU A 80 -18.87 37.84 0.20
CA LEU A 80 -17.91 37.32 1.17
C LEU A 80 -17.85 38.19 2.44
N THR A 81 -17.84 39.51 2.25
CA THR A 81 -17.90 40.48 3.36
C THR A 81 -19.20 40.33 4.16
N ALA A 82 -20.34 40.16 3.48
CA ALA A 82 -21.62 39.92 4.13
C ALA A 82 -21.65 38.59 4.90
N MET A 83 -21.05 37.52 4.35
CA MET A 83 -20.91 36.22 5.04
C MET A 83 -20.06 36.31 6.30
N ALA A 84 -18.93 37.02 6.23
CA ALA A 84 -18.04 37.23 7.37
C ALA A 84 -18.63 38.17 8.44
N ALA A 85 -19.54 39.07 8.06
CA ALA A 85 -20.19 40.00 8.97
C ALA A 85 -21.27 39.36 9.84
N ILE A 86 -21.81 38.21 9.46
CA ILE A 86 -22.77 37.48 10.31
C ILE A 86 -21.99 36.78 11.41
N GLN A 87 -22.21 37.21 12.63
CA GLN A 87 -21.60 36.65 13.82
C GLN A 87 -22.64 36.11 14.79
N ASP A 88 -22.30 35.02 15.45
CA ASP A 88 -23.04 34.48 16.60
C ASP A 88 -22.05 34.35 17.76
N ASP A 89 -22.34 35.00 18.87
CA ASP A 89 -21.46 35.13 20.04
C ASP A 89 -20.01 35.58 19.71
N GLY A 90 -19.86 36.50 18.74
CA GLY A 90 -18.57 37.04 18.30
C GLY A 90 -17.79 36.17 17.30
N ASP A 91 -18.31 35.00 16.95
CA ASP A 91 -17.72 34.09 15.97
C ASP A 91 -18.47 34.18 14.62
N PRO A 92 -17.77 34.21 13.46
CA PRO A 92 -18.44 34.21 12.17
C PRO A 92 -19.31 32.97 12.00
N LEU A 93 -20.59 33.15 11.67
CA LEU A 93 -21.53 32.05 11.49
C LEU A 93 -21.20 31.24 10.24
N VAL A 94 -20.74 31.92 9.17
CA VAL A 94 -20.29 31.29 7.92
C VAL A 94 -18.78 31.37 7.82
N LYS A 95 -18.09 30.39 8.43
CA LYS A 95 -16.61 30.31 8.39
C LYS A 95 -16.08 29.76 7.09
N ARG A 96 -16.84 28.90 6.40
CA ARG A 96 -16.42 28.19 5.18
C ARG A 96 -17.56 28.04 4.19
N VAL A 97 -17.20 28.08 2.91
CA VAL A 97 -18.11 27.85 1.78
C VAL A 97 -17.60 26.71 0.90
N HIS A 98 -18.53 25.93 0.36
CA HIS A 98 -18.21 24.84 -0.57
C HIS A 98 -18.12 25.39 -2.00
N VAL A 99 -16.98 25.17 -2.66
CA VAL A 99 -16.68 25.70 -4.00
C VAL A 99 -16.47 24.56 -5.02
N PRO A 100 -16.79 24.75 -6.30
CA PRO A 100 -16.79 23.69 -7.32
C PRO A 100 -15.39 23.41 -7.91
N GLU A 101 -14.40 24.22 -7.55
CA GLU A 101 -13.06 24.18 -8.11
C GLU A 101 -12.02 24.14 -7.00
N PHE A 102 -11.07 23.22 -7.16
CA PHE A 102 -9.94 23.09 -6.26
C PHE A 102 -8.87 24.15 -6.55
N SER A 103 -8.26 24.72 -5.50
CA SER A 103 -7.04 25.51 -5.61
C SER A 103 -6.13 25.30 -4.41
N TRP A 104 -4.84 25.09 -4.69
CA TRP A 104 -3.78 24.98 -3.69
C TRP A 104 -3.64 26.22 -2.80
N ASN A 105 -3.99 27.40 -3.32
CA ASN A 105 -3.89 28.64 -2.55
C ASN A 105 -5.02 28.79 -1.54
N ARG A 106 -6.18 28.20 -1.83
CA ARG A 106 -7.38 28.21 -0.97
C ARG A 106 -7.35 27.15 0.13
N TRP A 107 -6.62 26.06 -0.08
CA TRP A 107 -6.69 24.91 0.82
C TRP A 107 -5.92 25.14 2.13
N SER A 108 -6.66 25.35 3.22
CA SER A 108 -6.08 25.65 4.55
C SER A 108 -5.28 24.51 5.16
N HIS A 109 -5.65 23.24 4.90
CA HIS A 109 -5.01 22.07 5.50
C HIS A 109 -3.94 21.42 4.63
N LYS A 110 -3.48 22.09 3.56
CA LYS A 110 -2.47 21.54 2.64
C LYS A 110 -1.20 21.06 3.34
N TRP A 111 -0.75 21.76 4.39
CA TRP A 111 0.46 21.35 5.13
C TRP A 111 0.24 20.09 5.98
N TRP A 112 -0.96 19.91 6.54
CA TRP A 112 -1.31 18.67 7.24
C TRP A 112 -1.38 17.49 6.27
N PHE A 113 -1.94 17.71 5.07
CA PHE A 113 -1.96 16.71 4.02
C PHE A 113 -0.54 16.34 3.55
N ILE A 114 0.30 17.33 3.21
CA ILE A 114 1.70 17.10 2.80
C ILE A 114 2.46 16.38 3.91
N GLY A 115 2.30 16.81 5.16
CA GLY A 115 2.91 16.16 6.32
C GLY A 115 2.49 14.69 6.44
N SER A 116 1.21 14.39 6.22
CA SER A 116 0.70 13.00 6.25
C SER A 116 1.28 12.13 5.13
N VAL A 117 1.42 12.67 3.91
CA VAL A 117 2.01 11.96 2.77
C VAL A 117 3.50 11.70 2.99
N VAL A 118 4.24 12.70 3.49
CA VAL A 118 5.66 12.56 3.83
C VAL A 118 5.83 11.53 4.95
N ALA A 119 5.04 11.62 6.02
CA ALA A 119 5.08 10.67 7.13
C ALA A 119 4.76 9.25 6.66
N LEU A 120 3.74 9.06 5.82
CA LEU A 120 3.38 7.76 5.26
C LEU A 120 4.50 7.20 4.37
N THR A 121 5.13 8.05 3.56
CA THR A 121 6.27 7.66 2.72
C THR A 121 7.45 7.23 3.59
N LEU A 122 7.81 8.02 4.61
CA LEU A 122 8.88 7.68 5.55
C LEU A 122 8.57 6.41 6.36
N CYS A 123 7.31 6.22 6.77
CA CYS A 123 6.89 5.00 7.45
C CYS A 123 6.94 3.77 6.53
N GLY A 124 6.56 3.92 5.26
CA GLY A 124 6.66 2.85 4.26
C GLY A 124 8.10 2.49 3.94
N LEU A 125 8.96 3.50 3.75
CA LEU A 125 10.40 3.31 3.59
C LEU A 125 11.03 2.71 4.85
N GLY A 126 10.61 3.13 6.04
CA GLY A 126 11.04 2.58 7.31
C GLY A 126 10.57 1.14 7.53
N GLN A 127 9.33 0.80 7.13
CA GLN A 127 8.85 -0.58 7.12
C GLN A 127 9.67 -1.43 6.18
N ARG A 128 9.99 -0.92 4.98
CA ARG A 128 10.85 -1.60 4.01
C ARG A 128 12.28 -1.73 4.53
N ALA A 129 12.82 -0.73 5.21
CA ALA A 129 14.13 -0.77 5.83
C ALA A 129 14.18 -1.63 7.10
N LEU A 130 13.06 -1.89 7.78
CA LEU A 130 12.95 -2.79 8.92
C LEU A 130 12.62 -4.23 8.50
N SER A 131 11.86 -4.41 7.42
CA SER A 131 11.66 -5.72 6.77
C SER A 131 12.97 -6.16 6.12
N ASN A 132 13.63 -5.25 5.38
CA ASN A 132 14.96 -5.46 4.80
C ASN A 132 16.06 -5.31 5.87
N GLY A 133 15.77 -4.72 7.02
CA GLY A 133 16.67 -4.60 8.17
C GLY A 133 16.77 -5.88 8.99
N GLY A 134 15.90 -6.85 8.72
CA GLY A 134 16.14 -8.26 9.03
C GLY A 134 17.10 -8.95 8.06
N VAL A 135 17.35 -8.35 6.89
CA VAL A 135 18.19 -8.88 5.80
C VAL A 135 19.61 -8.29 5.81
N VAL A 136 19.88 -7.25 6.62
CA VAL A 136 21.26 -6.87 7.01
C VAL A 136 21.61 -7.51 8.36
N LYS A 137 21.48 -8.83 8.44
CA LYS A 137 22.35 -9.59 9.35
C LYS A 137 23.75 -9.56 8.75
N LYS A 138 24.73 -9.20 9.58
CA LYS A 138 26.04 -9.85 9.52
C LYS A 138 25.78 -11.36 9.37
N GLY A 139 25.92 -11.89 8.16
CA GLY A 139 25.58 -13.28 7.81
C GLY A 139 24.24 -13.47 7.09
N ALA A 140 23.87 -12.64 6.10
CA ALA A 140 23.02 -13.15 5.03
C ALA A 140 23.74 -14.38 4.46
N ALA A 141 23.13 -15.55 4.63
CA ALA A 141 23.69 -16.80 4.11
C ALA A 141 23.99 -16.59 2.64
N ASP A 142 25.15 -17.06 2.19
CA ASP A 142 25.51 -16.96 0.79
C ASP A 142 24.35 -17.57 -0.04
N PRO A 143 23.93 -16.97 -1.15
CA PRO A 143 22.90 -17.57 -2.01
C PRO A 143 23.24 -19.01 -2.39
N VAL A 144 24.55 -19.31 -2.48
CA VAL A 144 25.07 -20.66 -2.64
C VAL A 144 24.68 -21.55 -1.45
N ASP A 145 25.04 -21.15 -0.23
CA ASP A 145 24.71 -21.89 1.00
C ASP A 145 23.19 -22.09 1.15
N SER A 146 22.41 -21.05 0.85
CA SER A 146 20.94 -21.11 0.94
C SER A 146 20.37 -22.17 0.00
N LEU A 147 20.86 -22.22 -1.24
CA LEU A 147 20.40 -23.20 -2.21
C LEU A 147 20.94 -24.61 -1.90
N ASP A 148 22.17 -24.73 -1.40
CA ASP A 148 22.75 -25.99 -0.93
C ASP A 148 21.93 -26.61 0.21
N HIS A 149 21.62 -25.82 1.23
CA HIS A 149 20.76 -26.25 2.33
C HIS A 149 19.37 -26.63 1.83
N ALA A 150 18.80 -25.87 0.90
CA ALA A 150 17.49 -26.19 0.34
C ALA A 150 17.46 -27.53 -0.39
N VAL A 151 18.47 -27.79 -1.21
CA VAL A 151 18.62 -29.06 -1.94
C VAL A 151 18.82 -30.22 -0.95
N ALA A 152 19.71 -30.07 0.02
CA ALA A 152 20.01 -31.10 1.00
C ALA A 152 18.77 -31.50 1.84
N GLU A 153 18.02 -30.52 2.34
CA GLU A 153 16.79 -30.75 3.11
C GLU A 153 15.70 -31.42 2.26
N LEU A 154 15.53 -31.00 1.01
CA LEU A 154 14.52 -31.57 0.13
C LEU A 154 14.86 -33.02 -0.28
N ILE A 155 16.14 -33.33 -0.50
CA ILE A 155 16.62 -34.69 -0.74
C ILE A 155 16.42 -35.55 0.50
N ALA A 156 16.79 -35.06 1.69
CA ALA A 156 16.60 -35.78 2.94
C ALA A 156 15.12 -36.10 3.17
N LEU A 157 14.23 -35.12 2.99
CA LEU A 157 12.80 -35.32 3.06
C LEU A 157 12.32 -36.38 2.06
N ARG A 158 12.70 -36.28 0.79
CA ARG A 158 12.34 -37.25 -0.26
C ARG A 158 12.75 -38.67 0.13
N ASP A 159 13.95 -38.84 0.67
CA ASP A 159 14.52 -40.15 1.00
C ASP A 159 13.90 -40.73 2.30
N GLU A 160 13.44 -39.88 3.21
CA GLU A 160 12.76 -40.28 4.45
C GLU A 160 11.29 -40.67 4.24
N LEU A 161 10.58 -40.02 3.30
CA LEU A 161 9.14 -40.23 3.08
C LEU A 161 8.73 -41.71 2.89
N PRO A 162 9.45 -42.54 2.12
CA PRO A 162 9.14 -43.97 1.98
C PRO A 162 9.21 -44.76 3.30
N VAL A 163 10.03 -44.31 4.26
CA VAL A 163 10.25 -45.00 5.55
C VAL A 163 9.12 -44.71 6.55
N ILE A 164 8.49 -43.54 6.44
CA ILE A 164 7.33 -43.16 7.26
C ILE A 164 6.15 -44.07 6.89
N ARG A 165 5.58 -44.79 7.86
CA ARG A 165 4.55 -45.81 7.58
C ARG A 165 3.14 -45.28 7.37
N SER A 166 2.84 -44.11 7.92
CA SER A 166 1.51 -43.51 7.90
C SER A 166 1.45 -42.40 6.85
N ASP A 167 0.47 -42.46 5.95
CA ASP A 167 0.23 -41.43 4.96
C ASP A 167 -0.03 -40.06 5.61
N ARG A 168 -0.73 -40.06 6.76
CA ARG A 168 -0.96 -38.83 7.53
C ARG A 168 0.34 -38.21 8.03
N ASP A 169 1.28 -39.04 8.47
CA ASP A 169 2.56 -38.56 9.01
C ASP A 169 3.47 -38.08 7.88
N ARG A 170 3.41 -38.72 6.70
CA ARG A 170 4.07 -38.23 5.48
C ARG A 170 3.56 -36.85 5.08
N LEU A 171 2.23 -36.70 5.02
CA LEU A 171 1.58 -35.43 4.71
C LEU A 171 2.02 -34.33 5.68
N HIS A 172 2.02 -34.63 6.98
CA HIS A 172 2.47 -33.68 8.01
C HIS A 172 3.94 -33.30 7.81
N ALA A 173 4.82 -34.28 7.60
CA ALA A 173 6.25 -34.04 7.37
C ALA A 173 6.50 -33.14 6.15
N ILE A 174 5.75 -33.33 5.06
CA ILE A 174 5.82 -32.47 3.88
C ILE A 174 5.37 -31.05 4.20
N VAL A 175 4.19 -30.88 4.81
CA VAL A 175 3.66 -29.54 5.13
C VAL A 175 4.61 -28.76 6.03
N GLU A 176 5.15 -29.42 7.06
CA GLU A 176 6.06 -28.81 8.02
C GLU A 176 7.41 -28.46 7.38
N ARG A 177 8.12 -29.45 6.83
CA ARG A 177 9.49 -29.26 6.33
C ARG A 177 9.54 -28.43 5.06
N VAL A 178 8.61 -28.64 4.12
CA VAL A 178 8.55 -27.80 2.91
C VAL A 178 8.11 -26.37 3.26
N GLY A 179 7.18 -26.22 4.21
CA GLY A 179 6.77 -24.90 4.69
C GLY A 179 7.92 -24.12 5.32
N GLU A 180 8.75 -24.78 6.13
CA GLU A 180 9.96 -24.19 6.70
C GLU A 180 10.99 -23.85 5.60
N LEU A 181 11.23 -24.77 4.66
CA LEU A 181 12.14 -24.59 3.53
C LEU A 181 11.79 -23.36 2.68
N GLN A 182 10.49 -23.17 2.39
CA GLN A 182 9.97 -22.04 1.63
C GLN A 182 10.21 -20.71 2.34
N GLN A 183 9.96 -20.67 3.66
CA GLN A 183 10.06 -19.45 4.47
C GLN A 183 11.50 -19.07 4.80
N THR A 184 12.43 -20.02 4.74
CA THR A 184 13.83 -19.82 5.11
C THR A 184 14.72 -19.76 3.87
N HIS A 185 15.08 -20.92 3.31
CA HIS A 185 16.12 -21.04 2.30
C HIS A 185 15.69 -20.54 0.92
N LEU A 186 14.48 -20.91 0.46
CA LEU A 186 14.01 -20.51 -0.87
C LEU A 186 13.74 -19.00 -0.95
N ALA A 187 13.13 -18.42 0.09
CA ALA A 187 12.92 -16.98 0.18
C ALA A 187 14.26 -16.21 0.17
N ASN A 188 15.24 -16.63 0.98
CA ASN A 188 16.56 -15.99 1.02
C ASN A 188 17.26 -16.03 -0.35
N PHE A 189 17.16 -17.15 -1.07
CA PHE A 189 17.72 -17.26 -2.41
C PHE A 189 17.02 -16.34 -3.41
N ALA A 190 15.69 -16.30 -3.41
CA ALA A 190 14.91 -15.45 -4.31
C ALA A 190 15.18 -13.95 -4.11
N GLU A 191 15.44 -13.53 -2.87
CA GLU A 191 15.79 -12.15 -2.53
C GLU A 191 17.22 -11.75 -2.94
N ALA A 192 18.10 -12.72 -3.19
CA ALA A 192 19.51 -12.49 -3.50
C ALA A 192 19.80 -11.99 -4.94
N ARG A 193 18.78 -11.49 -5.65
CA ARG A 193 18.89 -11.04 -7.05
C ARG A 193 20.09 -10.13 -7.30
N GLU A 194 20.27 -9.09 -6.48
CA GLU A 194 21.35 -8.11 -6.69
C GLU A 194 22.73 -8.76 -6.55
N VAL A 195 22.89 -9.67 -5.58
CA VAL A 195 24.14 -10.42 -5.36
C VAL A 195 24.41 -11.36 -6.53
N LEU A 196 23.41 -12.10 -6.99
CA LEU A 196 23.53 -13.05 -8.09
C LEU A 196 23.87 -12.35 -9.41
N VAL A 197 23.18 -11.24 -9.72
CA VAL A 197 23.47 -10.44 -10.92
C VAL A 197 24.86 -9.80 -10.85
N ALA A 198 25.28 -9.32 -9.68
CA ALA A 198 26.62 -8.75 -9.50
C ALA A 198 27.73 -9.80 -9.66
N ARG A 199 27.52 -11.04 -9.20
CA ARG A 199 28.50 -12.13 -9.27
C ARG A 199 28.57 -12.80 -10.64
N HIS A 200 27.43 -13.04 -11.29
CA HIS A 200 27.35 -13.88 -12.49
C HIS A 200 26.87 -13.15 -13.75
N GLY A 201 26.41 -11.90 -13.62
CA GLY A 201 25.79 -11.15 -14.72
C GLY A 201 24.33 -11.54 -14.97
N MET A 202 23.61 -10.69 -15.71
CA MET A 202 22.16 -10.80 -15.91
C MET A 202 21.74 -12.05 -16.71
N GLY A 203 22.53 -12.43 -17.73
CA GLY A 203 22.21 -13.60 -18.57
C GLY A 203 22.26 -14.91 -17.77
N HIS A 204 23.37 -15.12 -17.06
CA HIS A 204 23.55 -16.30 -16.21
C HIS A 204 22.55 -16.35 -15.06
N PHE A 205 22.25 -15.18 -14.45
CA PHE A 205 21.17 -15.07 -13.46
C PHE A 205 19.82 -15.55 -14.02
N ALA A 206 19.47 -15.18 -15.25
CA ALA A 206 18.20 -15.61 -15.86
C ALA A 206 18.14 -17.14 -16.01
N GLU A 207 19.25 -17.78 -16.40
CA GLU A 207 19.32 -19.24 -16.52
C GLU A 207 19.20 -19.95 -15.17
N ILE A 208 19.80 -19.41 -14.10
CA ILE A 208 19.66 -19.94 -12.74
C ILE A 208 18.21 -19.81 -12.27
N MET A 209 17.62 -18.63 -12.46
CA MET A 209 16.27 -18.32 -11.98
C MET A 209 15.17 -19.08 -12.73
N ASP A 210 15.37 -19.42 -14.01
CA ASP A 210 14.42 -20.23 -14.75
C ASP A 210 14.28 -21.64 -14.14
N ALA A 211 15.41 -22.29 -13.85
CA ALA A 211 15.45 -23.59 -13.18
C ALA A 211 14.87 -23.50 -11.75
N PHE A 212 15.27 -22.48 -10.98
CA PHE A 212 14.77 -22.25 -9.63
C PHE A 212 13.26 -22.01 -9.60
N ALA A 213 12.72 -21.15 -10.46
CA ALA A 213 11.28 -20.88 -10.52
C ALA A 213 10.48 -22.12 -10.96
N GLY A 214 11.06 -22.97 -11.80
CA GLY A 214 10.53 -24.30 -12.10
C GLY A 214 10.38 -25.16 -10.85
N ALA A 215 11.46 -25.28 -10.08
CA ALA A 215 11.50 -26.04 -8.83
C ALA A 215 10.50 -25.49 -7.80
N GLU A 216 10.51 -24.17 -7.57
CA GLU A 216 9.65 -23.49 -6.62
C GLU A 216 8.17 -23.77 -6.89
N ARG A 217 7.72 -23.72 -8.15
CA ARG A 217 6.34 -24.06 -8.51
C ARG A 217 5.97 -25.50 -8.14
N LYS A 218 6.88 -26.46 -8.35
CA LYS A 218 6.67 -27.87 -8.01
C LYS A 218 6.64 -28.07 -6.50
N ILE A 219 7.55 -27.45 -5.77
CA ILE A 219 7.59 -27.48 -4.31
C ILE A 219 6.31 -26.85 -3.72
N ASN A 220 5.84 -25.72 -4.25
CA ASN A 220 4.60 -25.08 -3.83
C ASN A 220 3.38 -25.98 -4.08
N ARG A 221 3.36 -26.69 -5.22
CA ARG A 221 2.30 -27.65 -5.53
C ARG A 221 2.33 -28.85 -4.59
N ALA A 222 3.51 -29.37 -4.28
CA ALA A 222 3.68 -30.46 -3.34
C ALA A 222 3.17 -30.11 -1.95
N TRP A 223 3.54 -28.93 -1.45
CA TRP A 223 3.07 -28.44 -0.15
C TRP A 223 1.55 -28.28 -0.10
N SER A 224 0.97 -27.67 -1.15
CA SER A 224 -0.48 -27.44 -1.23
C SER A 224 -1.25 -28.77 -1.28
N ALA A 225 -0.81 -29.70 -2.15
CA ALA A 225 -1.39 -31.04 -2.23
C ALA A 225 -1.29 -31.79 -0.89
N ALA A 226 -0.18 -31.62 -0.15
CA ALA A 226 -0.05 -32.23 1.16
C ALA A 226 -1.00 -31.63 2.21
N ALA A 227 -1.14 -30.30 2.22
CA ALA A 227 -2.09 -29.60 3.10
C ALA A 227 -3.55 -30.02 2.82
N ASP A 228 -3.87 -30.33 1.57
CA ASP A 228 -5.18 -30.82 1.12
C ASP A 228 -5.36 -32.34 1.33
N GLY A 229 -4.34 -33.05 1.81
CA GLY A 229 -4.40 -34.50 2.07
C GLY A 229 -4.18 -35.39 0.85
N VAL A 230 -3.68 -34.85 -0.27
CA VAL A 230 -3.43 -35.56 -1.53
C VAL A 230 -1.97 -36.01 -1.61
N LEU A 231 -1.65 -37.12 -0.93
CA LEU A 231 -0.26 -37.60 -0.78
C LEU A 231 0.43 -37.95 -2.10
N GLY A 232 -0.25 -38.66 -3.00
CA GLY A 232 0.36 -39.08 -4.28
C GLY A 232 0.84 -37.89 -5.10
N GLU A 233 -0.04 -36.90 -5.31
CA GLU A 233 0.31 -35.67 -6.03
C GLU A 233 1.43 -34.90 -5.32
N SER A 234 1.43 -34.90 -3.98
CA SER A 234 2.48 -34.23 -3.22
C SER A 234 3.86 -34.85 -3.48
N ILE A 235 3.96 -36.18 -3.41
CA ILE A 235 5.19 -36.93 -3.69
C ILE A 235 5.63 -36.71 -5.14
N ASP A 236 4.72 -36.86 -6.11
CA ASP A 236 5.03 -36.68 -7.53
C ASP A 236 5.64 -35.30 -7.80
N ASN A 237 5.09 -34.24 -7.17
CA ASN A 237 5.62 -32.90 -7.35
C ASN A 237 6.95 -32.68 -6.61
N LEU A 238 7.20 -33.34 -5.47
CA LEU A 238 8.53 -33.34 -4.84
C LEU A 238 9.57 -34.00 -5.73
N GLU A 239 9.26 -35.18 -6.29
CA GLU A 239 10.16 -35.92 -7.18
C GLU A 239 10.52 -35.12 -8.44
N LEU A 240 9.58 -34.31 -8.95
CA LEU A 240 9.83 -33.39 -10.07
C LEU A 240 10.58 -32.12 -9.64
N GLY A 241 10.36 -31.62 -8.43
CA GLY A 241 10.93 -30.37 -7.93
C GLY A 241 12.41 -30.49 -7.56
N VAL A 242 12.81 -31.60 -6.93
CA VAL A 242 14.21 -31.86 -6.51
C VAL A 242 15.22 -31.70 -7.66
N PRO A 243 15.09 -32.39 -8.81
CA PRO A 243 16.08 -32.28 -9.88
C PRO A 243 16.15 -30.88 -10.51
N MET A 244 15.06 -30.11 -10.47
CA MET A 244 15.04 -28.72 -10.93
C MET A 244 15.82 -27.81 -9.97
N LEU A 245 15.72 -28.06 -8.66
CA LEU A 245 16.46 -27.31 -7.65
C LEU A 245 17.95 -27.64 -7.70
N GLU A 246 18.30 -28.91 -7.91
CA GLU A 246 19.67 -29.35 -8.18
C GLU A 246 20.25 -28.71 -9.46
N GLU A 247 19.44 -28.57 -10.51
CA GLU A 247 19.86 -27.86 -11.73
C GLU A 247 20.16 -26.38 -11.46
N ALA A 248 19.30 -25.69 -10.72
CA ALA A 248 19.56 -24.31 -10.30
C ALA A 248 20.87 -24.22 -9.51
N ARG A 249 21.13 -25.20 -8.62
CA ARG A 249 22.36 -25.26 -7.84
C ARG A 249 23.60 -25.50 -8.68
N ARG A 250 23.53 -26.40 -9.67
CA ARG A 250 24.63 -26.65 -10.62
C ARG A 250 24.95 -25.44 -11.47
N ARG A 251 23.93 -24.68 -11.90
CA ARG A 251 24.14 -23.44 -12.67
C ARG A 251 24.77 -22.34 -11.82
N LEU A 252 24.53 -22.34 -10.52
CA LEU A 252 25.07 -21.32 -9.62
C LEU A 252 26.60 -21.43 -9.45
N GLY A 253 27.18 -22.62 -9.58
CA GLY A 253 28.61 -22.88 -9.39
C GLY A 253 28.91 -23.53 -8.06
#